data_AF-A0A1C4V4G5-F1
#
_entry.id   AF-A0A1C4V4G5-F1
#
_cell.length_a   1.000
_cell.length_b   1.000
_cell.length_c   1.000
_cell.angle_alpha   90.00
_cell.angle_beta   90.00
_cell.angle_gamma   90.00
#
_symmetry.space_group_name_H-M   'P 1'
#
loop_
_entity.id
_entity.type
_entity.pdbx_description
1 polymer ?
#
loop_
_entity_poly.entity_id
_entity_poly.type
_entity_poly.pdbx_seq_one_letter_code
_entity_poly.pdbx_strand_id
1 'polypeptide(L)'
;MRGRREPDDDLSLHELIDGPTEALTAETLAAALEPTSGSRTRIDLPRMPAVGALNRRALLGALPGPRGGRRGSGLPTVELAVSGVTVDRARLADYDRVCGFRLSDRLPGTFPHVLGFPLSLRVMTLPAFPLPLTGLVHVGNRITVHRPTTADEKLDFIAYAENLRPHDRGRQVDVVLVGSIDGEKVWEGVSTYLGRERKPGGGDRGGRPDAPVGTARWRVEPRVGTEYARVSGDHNPIHTSRLGARLFGFHRPIAHGMWSKARCLAALENRLPDSYAVEVAFKLPVPLPSTVNFALLPDGGFALHDSRGRPHLAGSVRPHPAGSVRPHPAV
;
A
#
# COMPACT_ATOMS: atom_id res chain seq x y z
N MET A 1 -1.10 -47.27 -7.49
CA MET A 1 -1.61 -46.14 -6.69
C MET A 1 -0.55 -45.03 -6.70
N ARG A 2 -0.77 -43.97 -7.48
CA ARG A 2 0.14 -42.81 -7.56
C ARG A 2 -0.30 -41.79 -6.53
N GLY A 3 0.52 -41.54 -5.52
CA GLY A 3 0.37 -40.39 -4.64
C GLY A 3 0.78 -39.12 -5.38
N ARG A 4 -0.17 -38.21 -5.62
CA ARG A 4 0.14 -36.82 -5.95
C ARG A 4 0.67 -36.17 -4.67
N ARG A 5 1.92 -35.69 -4.70
CA ARG A 5 2.35 -34.63 -3.77
C ARG A 5 1.68 -33.34 -4.25
N GLU A 6 0.87 -32.73 -3.39
CA GLU A 6 0.52 -31.32 -3.53
C GLU A 6 1.77 -30.48 -3.19
N PRO A 7 2.05 -29.38 -3.91
CA PRO A 7 3.04 -28.42 -3.47
C PRO A 7 2.39 -27.53 -2.41
N ASP A 8 2.69 -27.81 -1.15
CA ASP A 8 2.47 -26.88 -0.04
C ASP A 8 3.56 -25.81 -0.13
N ASP A 9 3.34 -24.82 -1.00
CA ASP A 9 4.28 -23.71 -1.26
C ASP A 9 3.85 -22.44 -0.49
N ASP A 10 3.41 -22.63 0.76
CA ASP A 10 3.15 -21.55 1.72
C ASP A 10 4.49 -20.95 2.15
N LEU A 11 4.91 -19.88 1.48
CA LEU A 11 6.10 -19.12 1.86
C LEU A 11 5.92 -18.51 3.24
N SER A 12 6.86 -18.79 4.14
CA SER A 12 6.90 -18.16 5.46
C SER A 12 7.01 -16.64 5.36
N LEU A 13 6.56 -15.92 6.38
CA LEU A 13 6.75 -14.46 6.47
C LEU A 13 8.22 -14.04 6.26
N HIS A 14 9.15 -14.88 6.72
CA HIS A 14 10.58 -14.65 6.52
C HIS A 14 10.98 -14.76 5.03
N GLU A 15 10.48 -15.72 4.28
CA GLU A 15 10.77 -15.87 2.85
C GLU A 15 10.15 -14.75 2.01
N LEU A 16 8.95 -14.27 2.38
CA LEU A 16 8.35 -13.06 1.79
C LEU A 16 9.17 -11.81 2.04
N ILE A 17 9.87 -11.72 3.19
CA ILE A 17 10.71 -10.57 3.52
C ILE A 17 12.09 -10.72 2.89
N ASP A 18 12.80 -11.82 3.09
CA ASP A 18 14.23 -11.94 2.79
C ASP A 18 14.57 -12.83 1.58
N GLY A 19 13.58 -13.48 0.97
CA GLY A 19 13.77 -14.39 -0.16
C GLY A 19 14.30 -13.71 -1.44
N PRO A 20 14.73 -14.51 -2.44
CA PRO A 20 15.11 -13.98 -3.74
C PRO A 20 13.88 -13.53 -4.54
N THR A 21 13.89 -12.30 -5.08
CA THR A 21 12.93 -11.89 -6.11
C THR A 21 13.37 -12.41 -7.47
N GLU A 22 12.47 -13.07 -8.20
CA GLU A 22 12.75 -13.55 -9.55
C GLU A 22 13.10 -12.39 -10.51
N ALA A 23 14.11 -12.61 -11.35
CA ALA A 23 14.46 -11.68 -12.41
C ALA A 23 13.42 -11.78 -13.53
N LEU A 24 12.83 -10.65 -13.93
CA LEU A 24 12.01 -10.62 -15.15
C LEU A 24 12.94 -10.85 -16.35
N THR A 25 12.46 -11.61 -17.34
CA THR A 25 13.22 -11.86 -18.57
C THR A 25 13.47 -10.55 -19.34
N ALA A 26 14.47 -10.54 -20.23
CA ALA A 26 14.75 -9.39 -21.08
C ALA A 26 13.54 -9.01 -21.94
N GLU A 27 12.79 -10.00 -22.41
CA GLU A 27 11.54 -9.83 -23.17
C GLU A 27 10.46 -9.15 -22.32
N THR A 28 10.29 -9.58 -21.07
CA THR A 28 9.33 -8.95 -20.15
C THR A 28 9.71 -7.51 -19.80
N LEU A 29 11.00 -7.23 -19.64
CA LEU A 29 11.51 -5.88 -19.42
C LEU A 29 11.33 -5.00 -20.65
N ALA A 30 11.49 -5.55 -21.86
CA ALA A 30 11.23 -4.85 -23.11
C ALA A 30 9.73 -4.53 -23.25
N ALA A 31 8.85 -5.50 -22.97
CA ALA A 31 7.40 -5.29 -22.99
C ALA A 31 6.97 -4.13 -22.06
N ALA A 32 7.56 -4.02 -20.87
CA ALA A 32 7.28 -2.92 -19.94
C ALA A 32 7.74 -1.53 -20.44
N LEU A 33 8.66 -1.48 -21.42
CA LEU A 33 9.24 -0.26 -21.98
C LEU A 33 8.56 0.17 -23.29
N GLU A 34 7.82 -0.71 -23.95
CA GLU A 34 7.13 -0.43 -25.22
C GLU A 34 5.86 0.42 -25.00
N PRO A 35 5.72 1.58 -25.69
CA PRO A 35 4.51 2.40 -25.63
C PRO A 35 3.42 1.80 -26.52
N THR A 36 2.72 0.77 -26.03
CA THR A 36 1.51 0.26 -26.70
C THR A 36 0.28 1.06 -26.28
N SER A 37 -0.57 1.35 -27.26
CA SER A 37 -1.86 2.00 -27.08
C SER A 37 -2.80 1.10 -26.27
N GLY A 38 -3.14 1.50 -25.04
CA GLY A 38 -4.35 1.12 -24.32
C GLY A 38 -4.40 -0.25 -23.61
N SER A 39 -3.62 -1.25 -24.03
CA SER A 39 -3.61 -2.59 -23.39
C SER A 39 -2.33 -2.84 -22.62
N ARG A 40 -2.46 -3.38 -21.39
CA ARG A 40 -1.32 -3.83 -20.57
C ARG A 40 -1.04 -5.29 -20.86
N THR A 41 0.23 -5.65 -21.04
CA THR A 41 0.62 -7.07 -21.12
C THR A 41 0.63 -7.69 -19.72
N ARG A 42 -0.16 -8.75 -19.53
CA ARG A 42 -0.17 -9.52 -18.29
C ARG A 42 1.05 -10.43 -18.18
N ILE A 43 1.68 -10.43 -17.02
CA ILE A 43 2.78 -11.33 -16.66
C ILE A 43 2.40 -12.05 -15.37
N ASP A 44 2.16 -13.36 -15.47
CA ASP A 44 1.95 -14.21 -14.32
C ASP A 44 3.29 -14.57 -13.68
N LEU A 45 3.43 -14.20 -12.40
CA LEU A 45 4.56 -14.58 -11.57
C LEU A 45 4.19 -15.87 -10.82
N PRO A 46 5.13 -16.81 -10.66
CA PRO A 46 4.84 -18.09 -10.00
C PRO A 46 4.53 -17.93 -8.51
N ARG A 47 4.97 -16.83 -7.88
CA ARG A 47 4.78 -16.54 -6.45
C ARG A 47 4.93 -15.05 -6.15
N MET A 48 4.55 -14.66 -4.92
CA MET A 48 4.73 -13.29 -4.44
C MET A 48 6.21 -12.88 -4.45
N PRO A 49 6.54 -11.65 -4.93
CA PRO A 49 7.89 -11.10 -4.84
C PRO A 49 8.39 -11.00 -3.40
N ALA A 50 9.66 -11.27 -3.17
CA ALA A 50 10.27 -11.00 -1.87
C ALA A 50 10.59 -9.51 -1.66
N VAL A 51 10.07 -8.90 -0.60
CA VAL A 51 10.07 -7.45 -0.36
C VAL A 51 11.45 -6.89 -0.04
N GLY A 52 12.26 -7.61 0.74
CA GLY A 52 13.59 -7.19 1.18
C GLY A 52 14.60 -7.08 0.05
N ALA A 53 14.53 -7.98 -0.94
CA ALA A 53 15.31 -7.86 -2.16
C ALA A 53 14.91 -6.62 -2.98
N LEU A 54 13.62 -6.31 -3.07
CA LEU A 54 13.11 -5.09 -3.71
C LEU A 54 13.52 -3.81 -2.98
N ASN A 55 13.43 -3.79 -1.65
CA ASN A 55 13.86 -2.67 -0.81
C ASN A 55 15.37 -2.42 -0.93
N ARG A 56 16.19 -3.48 -0.95
CA ARG A 56 17.64 -3.39 -1.17
C ARG A 56 17.96 -2.78 -2.53
N ARG A 57 17.26 -3.21 -3.59
CA ARG A 57 17.42 -2.66 -4.94
C ARG A 57 17.01 -1.19 -5.00
N ALA A 58 15.91 -0.82 -4.34
CA ALA A 58 15.47 0.57 -4.24
C ALA A 58 16.51 1.46 -3.53
N LEU A 59 17.09 0.96 -2.43
CA LEU A 59 18.13 1.66 -1.67
C LEU A 59 19.44 1.80 -2.47
N LEU A 60 19.88 0.76 -3.17
CA LEU A 60 21.06 0.81 -4.04
C LEU A 60 20.87 1.81 -5.19
N GLY A 61 19.65 1.90 -5.74
CA GLY A 61 19.30 2.90 -6.76
C GLY A 61 19.21 4.34 -6.25
N ALA A 62 19.27 4.56 -4.93
CA ALA A 62 19.30 5.88 -4.29
C ALA A 62 20.72 6.47 -4.18
N LEU A 63 21.76 5.66 -4.37
CA LEU A 63 23.15 6.09 -4.28
C LEU A 63 23.57 6.85 -5.55
N PRO A 64 24.33 7.97 -5.42
CA PRO A 64 24.84 8.70 -6.57
C PRO A 64 25.81 7.82 -7.36
N GLY A 65 25.51 7.59 -8.65
CA GLY A 65 26.36 6.78 -9.52
C GLY A 65 25.85 6.67 -10.96
N PRO A 66 26.66 6.14 -11.90
CA PRO A 66 26.34 6.06 -13.33
C PRO A 66 25.19 5.09 -13.66
N ARG A 67 24.67 4.37 -12.65
CA ARG A 67 23.50 3.47 -12.74
C ARG A 67 22.17 4.15 -12.37
N GLY A 68 22.14 5.47 -12.23
CA GLY A 68 20.90 6.25 -12.24
C GLY A 68 20.26 6.17 -13.62
N GLY A 69 19.68 5.02 -13.95
CA GLY A 69 19.17 4.71 -15.29
C GLY A 69 18.15 5.76 -15.74
N ARG A 70 18.17 6.08 -17.03
CA ARG A 70 17.10 6.84 -17.71
C ARG A 70 15.79 6.13 -17.39
N ARG A 71 14.97 6.75 -16.54
CA ARG A 71 13.63 6.26 -16.22
C ARG A 71 12.71 6.59 -17.39
N GLY A 72 11.77 5.68 -17.66
CA GLY A 72 10.74 5.91 -18.66
C GLY A 72 9.99 7.23 -18.41
N SER A 73 9.62 7.92 -19.48
CA SER A 73 8.73 9.07 -19.42
C SER A 73 7.25 8.68 -19.31
N GLY A 74 6.93 7.39 -19.52
CA GLY A 74 5.59 6.83 -19.53
C GLY A 74 5.30 5.90 -18.35
N LEU A 75 4.08 5.37 -18.34
CA LEU A 75 3.66 4.30 -17.42
C LEU A 75 4.18 2.95 -17.93
N PRO A 76 4.51 2.00 -17.04
CA PRO A 76 4.69 0.61 -17.44
C PRO A 76 3.43 0.10 -18.15
N THR A 77 3.62 -0.51 -19.32
CA THR A 77 2.55 -1.14 -20.13
C THR A 77 2.34 -2.61 -19.74
N VAL A 78 2.59 -2.93 -18.47
CA VAL A 78 2.49 -4.29 -17.92
C VAL A 78 1.64 -4.32 -16.66
N GLU A 79 0.97 -5.45 -16.46
CA GLU A 79 0.36 -5.82 -15.19
C GLU A 79 0.97 -7.13 -14.70
N LEU A 80 1.27 -7.18 -13.40
CA LEU A 80 1.86 -8.36 -12.76
C LEU A 80 0.77 -9.09 -12.02
N ALA A 81 0.72 -10.41 -12.17
CA ALA A 81 -0.29 -11.26 -11.52
C ALA A 81 0.35 -12.36 -10.68
N VAL A 82 -0.29 -12.71 -9.57
CA VAL A 82 0.04 -13.89 -8.74
C VAL A 82 -1.28 -14.52 -8.33
N SER A 83 -1.40 -15.84 -8.51
CA SER A 83 -2.60 -16.60 -8.16
C SER A 83 -2.41 -17.47 -6.93
N GLY A 84 -3.52 -17.80 -6.26
CA GLY A 84 -3.56 -18.78 -5.18
C GLY A 84 -2.92 -18.33 -3.86
N VAL A 85 -2.93 -17.03 -3.56
CA VAL A 85 -2.34 -16.48 -2.32
C VAL A 85 -3.21 -16.87 -1.13
N THR A 86 -2.61 -17.63 -0.21
CA THR A 86 -3.21 -18.08 1.04
C THR A 86 -3.05 -17.02 2.15
N VAL A 87 -3.90 -17.12 3.17
CA VAL A 87 -3.82 -16.26 4.36
C VAL A 87 -3.19 -17.03 5.52
N ASP A 88 -1.99 -16.61 5.91
CA ASP A 88 -1.41 -17.00 7.20
C ASP A 88 -2.21 -16.36 8.34
N ARG A 89 -2.95 -17.18 9.08
CA ARG A 89 -3.78 -16.75 10.23
C ARG A 89 -2.96 -16.16 11.37
N ALA A 90 -1.72 -16.59 11.58
CA ALA A 90 -0.85 -16.01 12.60
C ALA A 90 -0.46 -14.57 12.21
N ARG A 91 -0.11 -14.36 10.93
CA ARG A 91 0.15 -13.03 10.38
C ARG A 91 -1.09 -12.13 10.43
N LEU A 92 -2.27 -12.66 10.13
CA LEU A 92 -3.54 -11.94 10.27
C LEU A 92 -3.78 -11.52 11.73
N ALA A 93 -3.62 -12.43 12.68
CA ALA A 93 -3.80 -12.12 14.09
C ALA A 93 -2.81 -11.05 14.60
N ASP A 94 -1.56 -11.08 14.15
CA ASP A 94 -0.58 -10.04 14.48
C ASP A 94 -0.91 -8.70 13.82
N TYR A 95 -1.42 -8.72 12.59
CA TYR A 95 -1.91 -7.53 11.90
C TYR A 95 -3.08 -6.88 12.65
N ASP A 96 -4.04 -7.70 13.07
CA ASP A 96 -5.20 -7.26 13.83
C ASP A 96 -4.76 -6.65 15.16
N ARG A 97 -3.81 -7.25 15.87
CA ARG A 97 -3.29 -6.70 17.14
C ARG A 97 -2.60 -5.35 16.95
N VAL A 98 -1.71 -5.22 15.96
CA VAL A 98 -0.95 -3.97 15.78
C VAL A 98 -1.82 -2.82 15.25
N CYS A 99 -2.83 -3.12 14.42
CA CYS A 99 -3.80 -2.13 13.95
C CYS A 99 -4.95 -1.92 14.95
N GLY A 100 -5.18 -2.89 15.82
CA GLY A 100 -6.24 -2.99 16.81
C GLY A 100 -7.63 -3.26 16.24
N PHE A 101 -7.71 -4.11 15.21
CA PHE A 101 -8.94 -4.80 14.82
C PHE A 101 -9.27 -5.90 15.83
N ARG A 102 -10.52 -6.40 15.78
CA ARG A 102 -10.87 -7.65 16.48
C ARG A 102 -10.24 -8.84 15.78
N LEU A 103 -9.82 -9.84 16.55
CA LEU A 103 -9.37 -11.13 16.01
C LEU A 103 -10.58 -11.89 15.45
N SER A 104 -10.57 -12.15 14.15
CA SER A 104 -11.60 -12.95 13.48
C SER A 104 -11.06 -13.56 12.18
N ASP A 105 -11.76 -14.53 11.60
CA ASP A 105 -11.41 -15.03 10.26
C ASP A 105 -11.77 -14.04 9.15
N ARG A 106 -12.62 -13.03 9.41
CA ARG A 106 -12.95 -11.99 8.43
C ARG A 106 -11.74 -11.08 8.26
N LEU A 107 -11.29 -10.92 7.01
CA LEU A 107 -10.16 -10.06 6.71
C LEU A 107 -10.54 -8.58 6.91
N PRO A 108 -9.76 -7.77 7.65
CA PRO A 108 -9.90 -6.34 7.62
C PRO A 108 -9.76 -5.83 6.19
N GLY A 109 -10.56 -4.85 5.76
CA GLY A 109 -10.48 -4.35 4.37
C GLY A 109 -9.12 -3.77 3.99
N THR A 110 -8.25 -3.45 4.95
CA THR A 110 -6.86 -3.03 4.70
C THR A 110 -5.84 -4.18 4.62
N PHE A 111 -6.22 -5.42 4.95
CA PHE A 111 -5.31 -6.57 4.96
C PHE A 111 -4.97 -7.11 3.56
N PRO A 112 -5.89 -7.17 2.56
CA PRO A 112 -5.50 -7.56 1.20
C PRO A 112 -4.42 -6.66 0.59
N HIS A 113 -4.37 -5.37 0.98
CA HIS A 113 -3.25 -4.49 0.62
C HIS A 113 -1.90 -5.02 1.13
N VAL A 114 -1.87 -5.57 2.36
CA VAL A 114 -0.65 -6.15 2.95
C VAL A 114 -0.24 -7.44 2.23
N LEU A 115 -1.21 -8.27 1.83
CA LEU A 115 -0.93 -9.49 1.07
C LEU A 115 -0.36 -9.19 -0.32
N GLY A 116 -0.96 -8.23 -1.05
CA GLY A 116 -0.52 -7.87 -2.40
C GLY A 116 0.54 -6.76 -2.47
N PHE A 117 0.95 -6.15 -1.35
CA PHE A 117 1.99 -5.11 -1.32
C PHE A 117 3.29 -5.50 -2.03
N PRO A 118 3.81 -6.74 -1.92
CA PRO A 118 5.03 -7.11 -2.63
C PRO A 118 4.90 -7.01 -4.16
N LEU A 119 3.72 -7.32 -4.69
CA LEU A 119 3.40 -7.19 -6.11
C LEU A 119 3.33 -5.71 -6.54
N SER A 120 2.70 -4.86 -5.74
CA SER A 120 2.71 -3.40 -5.95
C SER A 120 4.12 -2.82 -5.90
N LEU A 121 4.96 -3.26 -4.95
CA LEU A 121 6.36 -2.84 -4.86
C LEU A 121 7.15 -3.30 -6.09
N ARG A 122 6.88 -4.51 -6.59
CA ARG A 122 7.51 -5.00 -7.82
C ARG A 122 7.20 -4.09 -9.01
N VAL A 123 5.93 -3.70 -9.21
CA VAL A 123 5.53 -2.72 -10.23
C VAL A 123 6.31 -1.41 -10.09
N MET A 124 6.43 -0.88 -8.87
CA MET A 124 7.17 0.36 -8.62
C MET A 124 8.67 0.24 -8.96
N THR A 125 9.26 -0.94 -8.79
CA THR A 125 10.69 -1.19 -9.11
C THR A 125 10.99 -1.49 -10.58
N LEU A 126 9.98 -1.54 -11.45
CA LEU A 126 10.18 -1.74 -12.88
C LEU A 126 11.01 -0.59 -13.48
N PRO A 127 11.88 -0.85 -14.48
CA PRO A 127 12.64 0.22 -15.14
C PRO A 127 11.77 1.32 -15.76
N ALA A 128 10.60 0.94 -16.25
CA ALA A 128 9.62 1.86 -16.84
C ALA A 128 8.86 2.70 -15.81
N PHE A 129 8.97 2.40 -14.50
CA PHE A 129 8.21 3.15 -13.50
C PHE A 129 8.69 4.62 -13.42
N PRO A 130 7.77 5.60 -13.54
CA PRO A 130 8.14 6.98 -13.88
C PRO A 130 8.75 7.79 -12.73
N LEU A 131 8.68 7.30 -11.48
CA LEU A 131 9.08 8.04 -10.29
C LEU A 131 10.17 7.32 -9.48
N PRO A 132 11.16 8.05 -8.92
CA PRO A 132 12.11 7.47 -7.98
C PRO A 132 11.42 6.99 -6.71
N LEU A 133 11.71 5.75 -6.29
CA LEU A 133 11.25 5.20 -5.01
C LEU A 133 11.83 6.01 -3.84
N THR A 134 13.07 6.46 -3.99
CA THR A 134 13.71 7.36 -3.03
C THR A 134 12.95 8.68 -2.98
N GLY A 135 12.36 8.99 -1.84
CA GLY A 135 11.57 10.21 -1.65
C GLY A 135 10.15 10.14 -2.23
N LEU A 136 9.70 8.97 -2.67
CA LEU A 136 8.31 8.73 -3.05
C LEU A 136 7.42 8.84 -1.81
N VAL A 137 6.34 9.62 -1.91
CA VAL A 137 5.43 9.86 -0.79
C VAL A 137 4.08 9.24 -1.09
N HIS A 138 3.58 8.36 -0.23
CA HIS A 138 2.21 7.86 -0.31
C HIS A 138 1.26 8.96 0.18
N VAL A 139 0.50 9.58 -0.73
CA VAL A 139 -0.32 10.78 -0.43
C VAL A 139 -1.81 10.47 -0.30
N GLY A 140 -2.28 9.36 -0.87
CA GLY A 140 -3.67 8.94 -0.73
C GLY A 140 -3.85 7.46 -1.01
N ASN A 141 -4.91 6.88 -0.46
CA ASN A 141 -5.25 5.48 -0.68
C ASN A 141 -6.77 5.28 -0.66
N ARG A 142 -7.30 4.74 -1.76
CA ARG A 142 -8.70 4.28 -1.87
C ARG A 142 -8.72 2.76 -1.83
N ILE A 143 -9.60 2.19 -1.02
CA ILE A 143 -9.88 0.76 -1.01
C ILE A 143 -11.37 0.59 -1.22
N THR A 144 -11.75 -0.28 -2.15
CA THR A 144 -13.12 -0.77 -2.34
C THR A 144 -13.15 -2.24 -1.93
N VAL A 145 -13.97 -2.55 -0.94
CA VAL A 145 -14.34 -3.92 -0.55
C VAL A 145 -15.67 -4.21 -1.23
N HIS A 146 -15.70 -5.16 -2.16
CA HIS A 146 -16.92 -5.50 -2.90
C HIS A 146 -17.81 -6.45 -2.11
N ARG A 147 -17.20 -7.38 -1.38
CA ARG A 147 -17.84 -8.25 -0.39
C ARG A 147 -16.87 -8.58 0.74
N PRO A 148 -17.36 -9.06 1.90
CA PRO A 148 -16.50 -9.60 2.95
C PRO A 148 -15.67 -10.76 2.40
N THR A 149 -14.42 -10.86 2.87
CA THR A 149 -13.53 -11.99 2.61
C THR A 149 -13.03 -12.59 3.92
N THR A 150 -12.64 -13.87 3.88
CA THR A 150 -12.22 -14.66 5.04
C THR A 150 -10.86 -15.32 4.84
N ALA A 151 -10.24 -15.77 5.95
CA ALA A 151 -8.89 -16.35 5.96
C ALA A 151 -8.78 -17.76 5.36
N ASP A 152 -9.91 -18.42 5.05
CA ASP A 152 -9.95 -19.70 4.33
C ASP A 152 -10.00 -19.54 2.80
N GLU A 153 -10.26 -18.33 2.31
CA GLU A 153 -10.28 -18.05 0.87
C GLU A 153 -8.86 -17.86 0.31
N LYS A 154 -8.66 -18.25 -0.95
CA LYS A 154 -7.43 -17.99 -1.71
C LYS A 154 -7.65 -16.78 -2.62
N LEU A 155 -6.74 -15.82 -2.58
CA LEU A 155 -6.82 -14.60 -3.39
C LEU A 155 -5.87 -14.66 -4.57
N ASP A 156 -6.36 -14.21 -5.72
CA ASP A 156 -5.54 -13.83 -6.86
C ASP A 156 -5.32 -12.33 -6.84
N PHE A 157 -4.08 -11.89 -7.09
CA PHE A 157 -3.74 -10.48 -7.16
C PHE A 157 -3.23 -10.08 -8.53
N ILE A 158 -3.69 -8.92 -9.01
CA ILE A 158 -3.13 -8.21 -10.17
C ILE A 158 -2.69 -6.83 -9.71
N ALA A 159 -1.50 -6.39 -10.09
CA ALA A 159 -1.03 -5.03 -9.83
C ALA A 159 -0.50 -4.34 -11.09
N TYR A 160 -0.79 -3.05 -11.21
CA TYR A 160 -0.31 -2.21 -12.31
C TYR A 160 -0.21 -0.75 -11.88
N ALA A 161 0.46 0.07 -12.70
CA ALA A 161 0.53 1.52 -12.51
C ALA A 161 -0.34 2.23 -13.55
N GLU A 162 -0.97 3.33 -13.15
CA GLU A 162 -1.78 4.16 -14.05
C GLU A 162 -1.84 5.62 -13.62
N ASN A 163 -2.55 6.43 -14.41
CA ASN A 163 -2.91 7.81 -14.07
C ASN A 163 -1.71 8.68 -13.63
N LEU A 164 -0.60 8.59 -14.37
CA LEU A 164 0.54 9.49 -14.20
C LEU A 164 0.09 10.92 -14.57
N ARG A 165 0.12 11.83 -13.59
CA ARG A 165 -0.40 13.18 -13.76
C ARG A 165 0.45 14.23 -13.04
N PRO A 166 0.47 15.49 -13.53
CA PRO A 166 1.11 16.60 -12.83
C PRO A 166 0.51 16.84 -11.45
N HIS A 167 1.34 17.38 -10.54
CA HIS A 167 0.94 17.87 -9.23
C HIS A 167 1.78 19.11 -8.89
N ASP A 168 1.29 20.05 -8.08
CA ASP A 168 2.01 21.30 -7.75
C ASP A 168 3.43 21.06 -7.21
N ARG A 169 3.63 19.92 -6.55
CA ARG A 169 4.90 19.49 -5.92
C ARG A 169 5.69 18.46 -6.74
N GLY A 170 5.29 18.15 -7.97
CA GLY A 170 5.97 17.19 -8.84
C GLY A 170 5.01 16.41 -9.74
N ARG A 171 5.09 15.09 -9.71
CA ARG A 171 4.20 14.19 -10.46
C ARG A 171 3.66 13.10 -9.54
N GLN A 172 2.43 12.68 -9.77
CA GLN A 172 1.81 11.61 -9.02
C GLN A 172 1.36 10.48 -9.95
N VAL A 173 1.41 9.26 -9.43
CA VAL A 173 1.04 8.02 -10.13
C VAL A 173 0.19 7.18 -9.20
N ASP A 174 -0.78 6.48 -9.76
CA ASP A 174 -1.59 5.53 -9.02
C ASP A 174 -1.03 4.12 -9.25
N VAL A 175 -0.87 3.34 -8.17
CA VAL A 175 -0.58 1.91 -8.22
C VAL A 175 -1.83 1.19 -7.77
N VAL A 176 -2.41 0.42 -8.69
CA VAL A 176 -3.63 -0.34 -8.48
C VAL A 176 -3.26 -1.76 -8.12
N LEU A 177 -4.00 -2.32 -7.16
CA LEU A 177 -3.95 -3.71 -6.76
C LEU A 177 -5.39 -4.23 -6.74
N VAL A 178 -5.66 -5.27 -7.50
CA VAL A 178 -6.96 -5.94 -7.57
C VAL A 178 -6.83 -7.29 -6.90
N GLY A 179 -7.76 -7.61 -5.99
CA GLY A 179 -7.89 -8.91 -5.37
C GLY A 179 -9.15 -9.60 -5.87
N SER A 180 -9.00 -10.83 -6.36
CA SER A 180 -10.10 -11.66 -6.88
C SER A 180 -10.13 -13.03 -6.23
N ILE A 181 -11.30 -13.65 -6.22
CA ILE A 181 -11.53 -15.03 -5.76
C ILE A 181 -12.39 -15.71 -6.83
N ASP A 182 -11.94 -16.85 -7.35
CA ASP A 182 -12.60 -17.58 -8.44
C ASP A 182 -12.96 -16.69 -9.65
N GLY A 183 -12.07 -15.74 -9.97
CA GLY A 183 -12.26 -14.77 -11.06
C GLY A 183 -13.17 -13.58 -10.76
N GLU A 184 -13.85 -13.56 -9.61
CA GLU A 184 -14.67 -12.43 -9.16
C GLU A 184 -13.80 -11.39 -8.43
N LYS A 185 -13.88 -10.11 -8.83
CA LYS A 185 -13.21 -9.02 -8.10
C LYS A 185 -13.90 -8.78 -6.75
N VAL A 186 -13.22 -9.13 -5.66
CA VAL A 186 -13.72 -8.96 -4.29
C VAL A 186 -13.13 -7.72 -3.60
N TRP A 187 -12.00 -7.23 -4.08
CA TRP A 187 -11.25 -6.14 -3.47
C TRP A 187 -10.48 -5.32 -4.51
N GLU A 188 -10.41 -4.00 -4.33
CA GLU A 188 -9.60 -3.10 -5.15
C GLU A 188 -8.93 -2.05 -4.27
N GLY A 189 -7.62 -1.86 -4.45
CA GLY A 189 -6.85 -0.83 -3.77
C GLY A 189 -6.13 0.06 -4.77
N VAL A 190 -6.24 1.37 -4.59
CA VAL A 190 -5.52 2.38 -5.38
C VAL A 190 -4.65 3.19 -4.44
N SER A 191 -3.34 3.08 -4.60
CA SER A 191 -2.35 3.83 -3.81
C SER A 191 -1.75 4.95 -4.67
N THR A 192 -1.96 6.20 -4.27
CA THR A 192 -1.44 7.37 -4.99
C THR A 192 -0.11 7.78 -4.39
N TYR A 193 0.93 7.77 -5.23
CA TYR A 193 2.29 8.13 -4.87
C TYR A 193 2.72 9.42 -5.55
N LEU A 194 3.33 10.33 -4.79
CA LEU A 194 3.89 11.60 -5.25
C LEU A 194 5.42 11.52 -5.27
N GLY A 195 5.99 11.67 -6.47
CA GLY A 195 7.40 11.93 -6.67
C GLY A 195 7.64 13.43 -6.61
N ARG A 196 8.39 13.89 -5.59
CA ARG A 196 8.68 15.31 -5.41
C ARG A 196 9.71 15.79 -6.43
N GLU A 197 9.39 16.89 -7.09
CA GLU A 197 10.31 17.57 -8.01
C GLU A 197 10.56 18.98 -7.48
N ARG A 198 11.82 19.43 -7.48
CA ARG A 198 12.17 20.80 -7.07
C ARG A 198 11.64 21.77 -8.12
N LYS A 199 10.48 22.38 -7.84
CA LYS A 199 10.02 23.61 -8.50
C LYS A 199 10.22 24.79 -7.55
N PRO A 200 10.77 25.93 -8.02
CA PRO A 200 10.70 27.19 -7.29
C PRO A 200 9.25 27.68 -7.36
N GLY A 201 8.54 27.64 -6.23
CA GLY A 201 7.12 28.01 -6.18
C GLY A 201 6.47 27.51 -4.91
N GLY A 202 6.47 28.34 -3.87
CA GLY A 202 5.75 28.07 -2.64
C GLY A 202 4.26 28.22 -2.87
N GLY A 203 3.55 27.08 -2.97
CA GLY A 203 2.09 27.09 -2.95
C GLY A 203 1.59 27.72 -1.64
N ASP A 204 0.59 28.60 -1.79
CA ASP A 204 -0.01 29.36 -0.71
C ASP A 204 -0.51 28.45 0.41
N ARG A 205 -0.13 28.77 1.65
CA ARG A 205 -0.65 28.07 2.83
C ARG A 205 -1.95 28.76 3.22
N GLY A 206 -3.00 28.47 2.46
CA GLY A 206 -4.36 28.84 2.84
C GLY A 206 -4.62 28.45 4.31
N GLY A 207 -5.41 29.28 5.00
CA GLY A 207 -5.76 29.08 6.41
C GLY A 207 -6.17 27.63 6.66
N ARG A 208 -5.57 27.01 7.68
CA ARG A 208 -5.94 25.65 8.06
C ARG A 208 -7.26 25.73 8.80
N PRO A 209 -8.31 25.00 8.38
CA PRO A 209 -9.50 24.87 9.21
C PRO A 209 -9.11 24.27 10.56
N ASP A 210 -9.83 24.66 11.61
CA ASP A 210 -9.61 24.11 12.95
C ASP A 210 -9.74 22.58 12.93
N ALA A 211 -8.93 21.93 13.76
CA ALA A 211 -9.01 20.49 13.90
C ALA A 211 -10.38 20.09 14.46
N PRO A 212 -11.01 19.03 13.93
CA PRO A 212 -12.27 18.55 14.47
C PRO A 212 -12.11 18.09 15.92
N VAL A 213 -13.21 18.10 16.67
CA VAL A 213 -13.21 17.59 18.05
C VAL A 213 -12.93 16.09 18.05
N GLY A 214 -11.89 15.68 18.77
CA GLY A 214 -11.50 14.28 18.88
C GLY A 214 -12.53 13.44 19.66
N THR A 215 -12.98 12.35 19.05
CA THR A 215 -13.86 11.34 19.66
C THR A 215 -13.09 10.26 20.44
N ALA A 216 -11.80 10.08 20.14
CA ALA A 216 -10.90 9.19 20.87
C ALA A 216 -9.47 9.75 20.87
N ARG A 217 -8.69 9.38 21.89
CA ARG A 217 -7.27 9.71 22.00
C ARG A 217 -6.46 8.43 22.05
N TRP A 218 -5.45 8.31 21.18
CA TRP A 218 -4.60 7.13 21.08
C TRP A 218 -3.14 7.48 21.33
N ARG A 219 -2.50 6.67 22.17
CA ARG A 219 -1.05 6.66 22.31
C ARG A 219 -0.46 5.74 21.26
N VAL A 220 0.46 6.27 20.45
CA VAL A 220 1.16 5.54 19.41
C VAL A 220 2.57 5.25 19.90
N GLU A 221 2.81 3.99 20.25
CA GLU A 221 4.08 3.53 20.82
C GLU A 221 5.17 3.41 19.75
N PRO A 222 6.47 3.47 20.14
CA PRO A 222 7.57 3.32 19.19
C PRO A 222 7.55 1.99 18.44
N ARG A 223 7.13 0.91 19.12
CA ARG A 223 7.10 -0.46 18.58
C ARG A 223 6.16 -0.63 17.38
N VAL A 224 5.17 0.25 17.23
CA VAL A 224 4.23 0.23 16.09
C VAL A 224 4.98 0.21 14.75
N GLY A 225 6.07 0.97 14.65
CA GLY A 225 6.87 1.00 13.42
C GLY A 225 7.45 -0.36 13.06
N THR A 226 8.02 -1.10 14.02
CA THR A 226 8.62 -2.41 13.75
C THR A 226 7.60 -3.55 13.70
N GLU A 227 6.56 -3.49 14.52
CA GLU A 227 5.48 -4.49 14.54
C GLU A 227 4.68 -4.45 13.23
N TYR A 228 4.32 -3.24 12.76
CA TYR A 228 3.62 -3.10 11.49
C TYR A 228 4.52 -3.47 10.30
N ALA A 229 5.82 -3.12 10.33
CA ALA A 229 6.76 -3.52 9.29
C ALA A 229 6.83 -5.05 9.15
N ARG A 230 6.86 -5.78 10.27
CA ARG A 230 6.88 -7.25 10.27
C ARG A 230 5.67 -7.83 9.54
N VAL A 231 4.46 -7.37 9.85
CA VAL A 231 3.24 -7.92 9.24
C VAL A 231 2.98 -7.41 7.82
N SER A 232 3.40 -6.18 7.50
CA SER A 232 3.17 -5.56 6.19
C SER A 232 4.24 -5.88 5.14
N GLY A 233 5.45 -6.24 5.58
CA GLY A 233 6.63 -6.31 4.72
C GLY A 233 7.28 -4.95 4.46
N ASP A 234 6.64 -3.82 4.77
CA ASP A 234 7.21 -2.48 4.59
C ASP A 234 8.25 -2.15 5.67
N HIS A 235 9.48 -2.56 5.41
CA HIS A 235 10.64 -2.35 6.28
C HIS A 235 11.39 -1.04 5.98
N ASN A 236 10.74 -0.05 5.36
CA ASN A 236 11.37 1.23 5.07
C ASN A 236 12.00 1.84 6.35
N PRO A 237 13.31 2.16 6.36
CA PRO A 237 14.03 2.60 7.56
C PRO A 237 13.46 3.84 8.24
N ILE A 238 12.63 4.65 7.56
CA ILE A 238 11.94 5.79 8.14
C ILE A 238 10.93 5.39 9.23
N HIS A 239 10.50 4.13 9.25
CA HIS A 239 9.54 3.59 10.22
C HIS A 239 10.21 2.78 11.33
N THR A 240 11.33 2.13 11.03
CA THR A 240 11.92 1.09 11.89
C THR A 240 13.17 1.54 12.65
N SER A 241 13.85 2.61 12.21
CA SER A 241 15.13 3.02 12.81
C SER A 241 15.28 4.55 12.91
N ARG A 242 15.89 5.01 14.02
CA ARG A 242 16.20 6.44 14.20
C ARG A 242 17.20 6.94 13.16
N LEU A 243 18.21 6.13 12.83
CA LEU A 243 19.23 6.50 11.85
C LEU A 243 18.63 6.62 10.45
N GLY A 244 17.83 5.64 10.02
CA GLY A 244 17.10 5.70 8.76
C GLY A 244 16.18 6.90 8.68
N ALA A 245 15.36 7.14 9.71
CA ALA A 245 14.51 8.33 9.77
C ALA A 245 15.31 9.63 9.58
N ARG A 246 16.45 9.79 10.25
CA ARG A 246 17.31 10.97 10.13
C ARG A 246 17.92 11.13 8.74
N LEU A 247 18.33 10.03 8.09
CA LEU A 247 18.87 10.05 6.73
C LEU A 247 17.84 10.58 5.72
N PHE A 248 16.55 10.36 5.97
CA PHE A 248 15.45 10.85 5.14
C PHE A 248 14.79 12.14 5.68
N GLY A 249 15.44 12.85 6.59
CA GLY A 249 15.01 14.18 7.05
C GLY A 249 13.98 14.18 8.20
N PHE A 250 13.73 13.05 8.85
CA PHE A 250 12.86 12.96 10.01
C PHE A 250 13.68 12.92 11.32
N HIS A 251 13.27 13.70 12.32
CA HIS A 251 13.94 13.69 13.63
C HIS A 251 13.79 12.36 14.40
N ARG A 252 12.72 11.61 14.10
CA ARG A 252 12.36 10.34 14.73
C ARG A 252 11.58 9.48 13.74
N PRO A 253 11.52 8.16 13.94
CA PRO A 253 10.69 7.29 13.11
C PRO A 253 9.24 7.78 13.05
N ILE A 254 8.57 7.48 11.96
CA ILE A 254 7.16 7.81 11.74
C ILE A 254 6.34 6.53 11.61
N ALA A 255 5.07 6.54 12.00
CA ALA A 255 4.17 5.42 11.72
C ALA A 255 3.92 5.30 10.22
N HIS A 256 3.66 4.10 9.74
CA HIS A 256 3.23 3.87 8.36
C HIS A 256 1.88 4.57 8.11
N GLY A 257 1.73 5.15 6.91
CA GLY A 257 0.44 5.71 6.49
C GLY A 257 -0.67 4.65 6.52
N MET A 258 -0.37 3.46 5.99
CA MET A 258 -1.32 2.35 5.97
C MET A 258 -1.66 1.82 7.36
N TRP A 259 -0.74 1.83 8.34
CA TRP A 259 -1.08 1.58 9.74
C TRP A 259 -2.07 2.61 10.26
N SER A 260 -1.88 3.89 9.96
CA SER A 260 -2.80 4.96 10.39
C SER A 260 -4.19 4.79 9.78
N LYS A 261 -4.27 4.41 8.50
CA LYS A 261 -5.54 4.07 7.83
C LYS A 261 -6.21 2.87 8.50
N ALA A 262 -5.46 1.78 8.70
CA ALA A 262 -5.94 0.56 9.33
C ALA A 262 -6.46 0.82 10.75
N ARG A 263 -5.70 1.58 11.56
CA ARG A 263 -6.09 1.96 12.92
C ARG A 263 -7.39 2.78 12.96
N CYS A 264 -7.56 3.72 12.03
CA CYS A 264 -8.82 4.47 11.89
C CYS A 264 -9.98 3.56 11.47
N LEU A 265 -9.75 2.64 10.53
CA LEU A 265 -10.78 1.72 10.06
C LEU A 265 -11.19 0.71 11.15
N ALA A 266 -10.25 0.27 11.98
CA ALA A 266 -10.51 -0.58 13.14
C ALA A 266 -11.43 0.11 14.16
N ALA A 267 -11.27 1.42 14.36
CA ALA A 267 -12.18 2.20 15.21
C ALA A 267 -13.62 2.29 14.65
N LEU A 268 -13.80 2.02 13.36
CA LEU A 268 -15.07 2.04 12.66
C LEU A 268 -15.61 0.65 12.35
N GLU A 269 -14.90 -0.43 12.69
CA GLU A 269 -15.15 -1.80 12.21
C GLU A 269 -16.62 -2.23 12.37
N ASN A 270 -17.21 -1.98 13.53
CA ASN A 270 -18.60 -2.36 13.85
C ASN A 270 -19.67 -1.54 13.10
N ARG A 271 -19.26 -0.55 12.30
CA ARG A 271 -20.16 0.34 11.53
C ARG A 271 -19.96 0.18 10.02
N LEU A 272 -18.99 -0.62 9.60
CA LEU A 272 -18.73 -0.84 8.19
C LEU A 272 -19.80 -1.77 7.61
N PRO A 273 -20.43 -1.40 6.49
CA PRO A 273 -21.26 -2.34 5.76
C PRO A 273 -20.38 -3.43 5.13
N ASP A 274 -21.01 -4.48 4.61
CA ASP A 274 -20.29 -5.59 3.96
C ASP A 274 -19.59 -5.19 2.66
N SER A 275 -20.08 -4.16 1.98
CA SER A 275 -19.50 -3.58 0.78
C SER A 275 -19.32 -2.07 0.95
N TYR A 276 -18.09 -1.58 0.81
CA TYR A 276 -17.76 -0.17 1.06
C TYR A 276 -16.52 0.30 0.31
N ALA A 277 -16.43 1.60 0.12
CA ALA A 277 -15.21 2.29 -0.26
C ALA A 277 -14.70 3.13 0.91
N VAL A 278 -13.40 3.01 1.21
CA VAL A 278 -12.68 3.86 2.15
C VAL A 278 -11.55 4.60 1.44
N GLU A 279 -11.64 5.91 1.45
CA GLU A 279 -10.65 6.81 0.86
C GLU A 279 -9.96 7.62 1.94
N VAL A 280 -8.64 7.78 1.85
CA VAL A 280 -7.86 8.62 2.76
C VAL A 280 -6.89 9.49 1.98
N ALA A 281 -6.65 10.68 2.51
CA ALA A 281 -5.52 11.54 2.17
C ALA A 281 -4.55 11.59 3.36
N PHE A 282 -3.31 11.18 3.13
CA PHE A 282 -2.24 11.30 4.12
C PHE A 282 -1.72 12.74 4.11
N LYS A 283 -1.63 13.34 5.30
CA LYS A 283 -1.25 14.74 5.48
C LYS A 283 0.17 14.81 6.06
N LEU A 284 0.32 15.14 7.34
CA LEU A 284 1.63 15.12 8.00
C LEU A 284 1.93 13.73 8.55
N PRO A 285 3.19 13.27 8.55
CA PRO A 285 3.57 12.01 9.18
C PRO A 285 3.23 11.99 10.67
N VAL A 286 2.85 10.82 11.20
CA VAL A 286 2.67 10.58 12.64
C VAL A 286 4.03 10.18 13.23
N PRO A 287 4.69 11.02 14.02
CA PRO A 287 5.97 10.64 14.60
C PRO A 287 5.81 9.61 15.73
N LEU A 288 6.86 8.82 15.97
CA LEU A 288 6.90 7.78 17.00
C LEU A 288 7.91 8.12 18.12
N PRO A 289 7.50 8.02 19.41
CA PRO A 289 6.13 7.88 19.89
C PRO A 289 5.34 9.19 19.75
N SER A 290 4.01 9.10 19.78
CA SER A 290 3.13 10.28 19.83
C SER A 290 1.78 9.99 20.49
N THR A 291 0.99 11.04 20.68
CA THR A 291 -0.43 10.96 21.01
C THR A 291 -1.22 11.65 19.91
N VAL A 292 -2.18 10.94 19.34
CA VAL A 292 -3.05 11.41 18.27
C VAL A 292 -4.50 11.37 18.73
N ASN A 293 -5.32 12.27 18.21
CA ASN A 293 -6.76 12.28 18.39
C ASN A 293 -7.41 11.79 17.10
N PHE A 294 -8.37 10.88 17.25
CA PHE A 294 -9.24 10.41 16.19
C PHE A 294 -10.60 11.10 16.31
N ALA A 295 -11.06 11.67 15.21
CA ALA A 295 -12.38 12.30 15.12
C ALA A 295 -13.21 11.56 14.08
N LEU A 296 -14.41 11.13 14.47
CA LEU A 296 -15.47 10.76 13.55
C LEU A 296 -16.35 11.99 13.31
N LEU A 297 -16.56 12.33 12.04
CA LEU A 297 -17.31 13.50 11.61
C LEU A 297 -18.80 13.15 11.38
N PRO A 298 -19.72 14.12 11.51
CA PRO A 298 -21.15 13.88 11.34
C PRO A 298 -21.56 13.35 9.95
N ASP A 299 -20.77 13.66 8.92
CA ASP A 299 -21.00 13.27 7.52
C ASP A 299 -20.44 11.88 7.16
N GLY A 300 -19.95 11.13 8.15
CA GLY A 300 -19.29 9.83 7.95
C GLY A 300 -17.80 9.93 7.56
N GLY A 301 -17.25 11.15 7.50
CA GLY A 301 -15.81 11.38 7.41
C GLY A 301 -15.08 11.05 8.71
N PHE A 302 -13.76 10.90 8.65
CA PHE A 302 -12.92 10.74 9.84
C PHE A 302 -11.58 11.44 9.67
N ALA A 303 -10.95 11.80 10.78
CA ALA A 303 -9.66 12.47 10.79
C ALA A 303 -8.76 11.97 11.92
N LEU A 304 -7.46 12.07 11.67
CA LEU A 304 -6.41 11.85 12.66
C LEU A 304 -5.56 13.12 12.75
N HIS A 305 -5.34 13.65 13.95
CA HIS A 305 -4.54 14.85 14.17
C HIS A 305 -3.81 14.78 15.52
N ASP A 306 -2.78 15.61 15.72
CA ASP A 306 -2.11 15.69 17.02
C ASP A 306 -2.84 16.62 18.02
N SER A 307 -2.29 16.72 19.23
CA SER A 307 -2.77 17.61 20.29
C SER A 307 -2.75 19.09 19.94
N ARG A 308 -1.98 19.49 18.92
CA ARG A 308 -1.90 20.88 18.40
C ARG A 308 -2.79 21.07 17.17
N GLY A 309 -3.65 20.11 16.86
CA GLY A 309 -4.55 20.16 15.71
C GLY A 309 -3.86 19.95 14.36
N ARG A 310 -2.60 19.51 14.31
CA ARG A 310 -1.93 19.26 13.04
C ARG A 310 -2.48 17.98 12.40
N PRO A 311 -2.96 18.02 11.14
CA PRO A 311 -3.62 16.87 10.53
C PRO A 311 -2.60 15.83 10.06
N HIS A 312 -2.90 14.56 10.32
CA HIS A 312 -2.15 13.40 9.88
C HIS A 312 -2.87 12.62 8.79
N LEU A 313 -4.18 12.49 8.92
CA LEU A 313 -5.03 11.75 7.98
C LEU A 313 -6.41 12.41 7.94
N ALA A 314 -6.99 12.47 6.75
CA ALA A 314 -8.42 12.71 6.57
C ALA A 314 -8.96 11.60 5.67
N GLY A 315 -10.15 11.10 5.96
CA GLY A 315 -10.76 10.03 5.19
C GLY A 315 -12.27 10.03 5.26
N SER A 316 -12.88 9.16 4.47
CA SER A 316 -14.31 8.90 4.51
C SER A 316 -14.59 7.45 4.15
N VAL A 317 -15.69 6.92 4.68
CA VAL A 317 -16.23 5.62 4.30
C VAL A 317 -17.59 5.84 3.65
N ARG A 318 -17.86 5.15 2.55
CA ARG A 318 -19.15 5.16 1.87
C ARG A 318 -19.58 3.73 1.53
N PRO A 319 -20.86 3.39 1.63
CA PRO A 319 -21.37 2.14 1.07
C PRO A 319 -21.00 2.01 -0.41
N HIS A 320 -20.67 0.80 -0.84
CA HIS A 320 -20.43 0.49 -2.25
C HIS A 320 -21.57 -0.40 -2.75
N PRO A 321 -22.23 -0.08 -3.88
CA PRO A 321 -23.30 -0.92 -4.40
C PRO A 321 -22.79 -2.33 -4.72
N ALA A 322 -23.42 -3.34 -4.14
CA ALA A 322 -23.17 -4.72 -4.53
C ALA A 322 -23.50 -4.89 -6.03
N GLY A 323 -22.60 -5.53 -6.79
CA GLY A 323 -22.82 -5.83 -8.21
C GLY A 323 -22.29 -4.81 -9.21
N SER A 324 -21.65 -3.70 -8.81
CA SER A 324 -20.88 -2.86 -9.75
C SER A 324 -19.49 -3.44 -10.06
N VAL A 325 -19.43 -4.75 -10.30
CA VAL A 325 -18.23 -5.41 -10.79
C VAL A 325 -18.23 -5.22 -12.30
N ARG A 326 -17.54 -4.18 -12.79
CA ARG A 326 -17.04 -4.28 -14.16
C ARG A 326 -15.99 -5.38 -14.14
N PRO A 327 -16.11 -6.45 -14.97
CA PRO A 327 -15.02 -7.37 -15.14
C PRO A 327 -13.78 -6.56 -15.52
N HIS A 328 -12.62 -6.93 -14.99
CA HIS A 328 -11.39 -6.50 -15.61
C HIS A 328 -11.47 -6.97 -17.07
N PRO A 329 -11.32 -6.10 -18.07
CA PRO A 329 -11.41 -6.56 -19.45
C PRO A 329 -10.34 -7.63 -19.63
N ALA A 330 -10.78 -8.87 -19.83
CA ALA A 330 -9.95 -9.93 -20.36
C ALA A 330 -9.78 -9.59 -21.84
N VAL A 331 -8.58 -9.15 -22.21
CA VAL A 331 -8.15 -9.05 -23.61
C VAL A 331 -6.75 -9.60 -23.69
#